data_AF-A0A2G1ZU63-F1
#
_entry.id   AF-A0A2G1ZU63-F1
#
_cell.length_a   1.000
_cell.length_b   1.000
_cell.length_c   1.000
_cell.angle_alpha   90.00
_cell.angle_beta   90.00
_cell.angle_gamma   90.00
#
_symmetry.space_group_name_H-M   'P 1'
#
loop_
_entity.id
_entity.type
_entity.pdbx_description
1 polymer ?
#
loop_
_entity_poly.entity_id
_entity_poly.type
_entity_poly.pdbx_seq_one_letter_code
_entity_poly.pdbx_strand_id
1 'polypeptide(L)'
;MISGYLLLVGHYIGIKGPLNSADDLDYAKEQGIELVTYARWKAEGFAPIQAVLDRIGSDGVYLSYDIDCIDPVFAPGTGTPSVGGFTSAEALELLRGLKGINLVGADVVEVMPERDVAGNTALLAAHIVFEIMALDAATL
;
A
#
# COMPACT_ATOMS: atom_id res chain seq x y z
N MET A 1 -12.07 -1.19 -12.18
CA MET A 1 -10.90 -2.04 -11.92
C MET A 1 -10.26 -1.36 -10.74
N ILE A 2 -10.36 -1.93 -9.54
CA ILE A 2 -9.71 -1.33 -8.37
C ILE A 2 -8.21 -1.53 -8.62
N SER A 3 -7.48 -0.43 -8.80
CA SER A 3 -6.05 -0.43 -9.12
C SER A 3 -5.37 0.51 -8.13
N GLY A 4 -4.45 -0.02 -7.33
CA GLY A 4 -3.76 0.68 -6.25
C GLY A 4 -4.24 0.32 -4.86
N TYR A 5 -3.72 -0.73 -4.23
CA TYR A 5 -3.82 -0.87 -2.77
C TYR A 5 -2.58 -1.51 -2.14
N LEU A 6 -2.18 -0.96 -0.99
CA LEU A 6 -1.38 -1.65 0.00
C LEU A 6 -2.33 -2.48 0.87
N LEU A 7 -2.12 -3.80 0.92
CA LEU A 7 -2.87 -4.68 1.79
C LEU A 7 -2.09 -4.88 3.10
N LEU A 8 -2.71 -4.48 4.20
CA LEU A 8 -2.23 -4.72 5.55
C LEU A 8 -3.30 -5.52 6.31
N VAL A 9 -3.06 -6.81 6.57
CA VAL A 9 -3.98 -7.68 7.35
C VAL A 9 -5.45 -7.60 6.92
N GLY A 10 -5.73 -7.83 5.64
CA GLY A 10 -7.12 -7.79 5.14
C GLY A 10 -7.75 -6.39 5.13
N HIS A 11 -6.95 -5.33 5.33
CA HIS A 11 -7.35 -3.93 5.18
C HIS A 11 -6.65 -3.28 3.99
N TYR A 12 -7.38 -2.45 3.26
CA TYR A 12 -6.87 -1.81 2.05
C TYR A 12 -6.53 -0.35 2.31
N ILE A 13 -5.27 0.00 2.07
CA ILE A 13 -4.75 1.35 2.19
C ILE A 13 -4.35 1.84 0.81
N GLY A 14 -4.70 3.07 0.45
CA GLY A 14 -4.29 3.67 -0.81
C GLY A 14 -5.23 3.50 -1.99
N ILE A 15 -6.41 2.90 -1.80
CA ILE A 15 -7.41 2.76 -2.87
C ILE A 15 -7.67 4.11 -3.54
N LYS A 16 -7.59 4.12 -4.87
CA LYS A 16 -7.81 5.28 -5.73
C LYS A 16 -8.36 4.88 -7.10
N GLY A 17 -8.72 5.88 -7.89
CA GLY A 17 -9.21 5.70 -9.25
C GLY A 17 -10.69 5.37 -9.34
N PRO A 18 -11.23 5.28 -10.56
CA PRO A 18 -12.63 4.97 -10.78
C PRO A 18 -12.94 3.49 -10.49
N LEU A 19 -14.13 3.26 -9.92
CA LEU A 19 -14.70 1.93 -9.77
C LEU A 19 -15.38 1.49 -11.08
N ASN A 20 -15.49 0.18 -11.31
CA ASN A 20 -16.31 -0.38 -12.39
C ASN A 20 -17.80 -0.18 -12.10
N SER A 21 -18.20 -0.28 -10.84
CA SER A 21 -19.56 -0.11 -10.38
C SER A 21 -19.60 0.47 -8.96
N ALA A 22 -20.75 1.01 -8.57
CA ALA A 22 -20.90 1.66 -7.27
C ALA A 22 -20.73 0.69 -6.08
N ASP A 23 -20.95 -0.59 -6.31
CA ASP A 23 -20.93 -1.70 -5.34
C ASP A 23 -19.58 -2.44 -5.26
N ASP A 24 -18.57 -2.06 -6.06
CA ASP A 24 -17.24 -2.70 -6.10
C ASP A 24 -16.56 -2.82 -4.71
N LEU A 25 -16.88 -1.91 -3.79
CA LEU A 25 -16.31 -1.86 -2.45
C LEU A 25 -17.23 -2.42 -1.36
N ASP A 26 -18.46 -2.81 -1.70
CA ASP A 26 -19.47 -3.16 -0.70
C ASP A 26 -19.14 -4.48 -0.02
N TYR A 27 -18.65 -5.47 -0.77
CA TYR A 27 -18.17 -6.72 -0.19
C TYR A 27 -17.11 -6.47 0.89
N ALA A 28 -16.12 -5.61 0.61
CA ALA A 28 -15.06 -5.31 1.58
C ALA A 28 -15.65 -4.70 2.87
N LYS A 29 -16.54 -3.71 2.74
CA LYS A 29 -17.23 -3.09 3.89
C LYS A 29 -18.04 -4.12 4.68
N GLU A 30 -18.78 -4.99 4.00
CA GLU A 30 -19.60 -6.04 4.60
C GLU A 30 -18.77 -7.07 5.38
N GLN A 31 -17.55 -7.36 4.92
CA GLN A 31 -16.60 -8.22 5.63
C GLN A 31 -15.82 -7.50 6.74
N GLY A 32 -16.10 -6.21 7.01
CA GLY A 32 -15.38 -5.43 8.01
C GLY A 32 -13.97 -5.00 7.58
N ILE A 33 -13.67 -5.04 6.28
CA ILE A 33 -12.41 -4.57 5.73
C ILE A 33 -12.42 -3.03 5.77
N GLU A 34 -11.56 -2.46 6.61
CA GLU A 34 -11.26 -1.03 6.57
C GLU A 34 -10.68 -0.62 5.20
N LEU A 35 -11.29 0.42 4.64
CA LEU A 35 -10.84 1.06 3.40
C LEU A 35 -10.28 2.44 3.74
N VAL A 36 -8.97 2.58 3.70
CA VAL A 36 -8.28 3.87 3.81
C VAL A 36 -7.90 4.32 2.41
N THR A 37 -8.78 5.05 1.74
CA THR A 37 -8.49 5.58 0.39
C THR A 37 -7.31 6.55 0.43
N TYR A 38 -6.64 6.75 -0.72
CA TYR A 38 -5.58 7.77 -0.82
C TYR A 38 -6.09 9.15 -0.39
N ALA A 39 -7.30 9.54 -0.79
CA ALA A 39 -7.90 10.82 -0.41
C ALA A 39 -8.10 10.95 1.11
N ARG A 40 -8.53 9.87 1.78
CA ARG A 40 -8.68 9.85 3.24
C ARG A 40 -7.33 9.95 3.93
N TRP A 41 -6.34 9.16 3.50
CA TRP A 41 -4.98 9.26 4.03
C TRP A 41 -4.39 10.65 3.82
N LYS A 42 -4.62 11.27 2.66
CA LYS A 42 -4.12 12.62 2.36
C LYS A 42 -4.72 13.68 3.28
N ALA A 43 -5.97 13.50 3.71
CA ALA A 43 -6.68 14.41 4.60
C ALA A 43 -6.37 14.17 6.10
N GLU A 44 -6.24 12.91 6.51
CA GLU A 44 -6.17 12.49 7.92
C GLU A 44 -4.78 12.01 8.36
N GLY A 45 -3.86 11.84 7.40
CA GLY A 45 -2.54 11.28 7.62
C GLY A 45 -2.60 9.82 8.07
N PHE A 46 -1.75 9.48 9.05
CA PHE A 46 -1.60 8.11 9.57
C PHE A 46 -2.71 7.68 10.54
N ALA A 47 -3.53 8.61 11.06
CA ALA A 47 -4.58 8.33 12.05
C ALA A 47 -5.53 7.17 11.66
N PRO A 48 -6.09 7.08 10.44
CA PRO A 48 -6.94 5.96 10.05
C PRO A 48 -6.19 4.62 10.00
N ILE A 49 -4.89 4.63 9.68
CA ILE A 49 -4.06 3.41 9.68
C ILE A 49 -3.76 3.00 11.12
N GLN A 50 -3.46 3.96 12.01
CA GLN A 50 -3.25 3.67 13.43
C GLN A 50 -4.48 3.02 14.06
N ALA A 51 -5.69 3.49 13.73
CA ALA A 51 -6.93 2.87 14.22
C ALA A 51 -7.08 1.41 13.76
N VAL A 52 -6.58 1.05 12.58
CA VAL A 52 -6.51 -0.33 12.11
C VAL A 52 -5.51 -1.13 12.95
N LEU A 53 -4.29 -0.60 13.11
CA LEU A 53 -3.24 -1.24 13.89
C LEU A 53 -3.64 -1.47 15.35
N ASP A 54 -4.33 -0.51 15.97
CA ASP A 54 -4.83 -0.64 17.35
C ASP A 54 -5.84 -1.78 17.50
N ARG A 55 -6.66 -2.05 16.46
CA ARG A 55 -7.60 -3.17 16.45
C ARG A 55 -6.91 -4.52 16.24
N ILE A 56 -5.84 -4.57 15.44
CA ILE A 56 -5.01 -5.76 15.23
C ILE A 56 -4.20 -6.08 16.50
N GLY A 57 -3.76 -5.06 17.23
CA GLY A 57 -2.98 -5.22 18.46
C GLY A 57 -1.63 -5.89 18.21
N SER A 58 -1.37 -7.00 18.90
CA SER A 58 -0.10 -7.75 18.79
C SER A 58 -0.15 -8.92 17.80
N ASP A 59 -1.26 -9.09 17.09
CA ASP A 59 -1.42 -10.17 16.12
C ASP A 59 -0.44 -10.02 14.95
N GLY A 60 -0.10 -11.16 14.34
CA GLY A 60 0.82 -11.20 13.21
C GLY A 60 0.27 -10.45 11.99
N VAL A 61 1.09 -9.55 11.44
CA VAL A 61 0.77 -8.70 10.30
C VAL A 61 1.45 -9.23 9.05
N TYR A 62 0.68 -9.53 8.01
CA TYR A 62 1.20 -9.73 6.66
C TYR A 62 1.02 -8.45 5.83
N LEU A 63 2.09 -8.01 5.15
CA LEU A 63 2.12 -6.81 4.34
C LEU A 63 2.27 -7.15 2.85
N SER A 64 1.24 -6.95 2.05
CA SER A 64 1.32 -7.12 0.59
C SER A 64 1.28 -5.76 -0.09
N TYR A 65 2.39 -5.39 -0.75
CA TYR A 65 2.59 -4.07 -1.31
C TYR A 65 2.43 -4.08 -2.83
N ASP A 66 1.31 -3.54 -3.33
CA ASP A 66 1.12 -3.31 -4.76
C ASP A 66 1.80 -1.99 -5.19
N ILE A 67 2.72 -2.06 -6.15
CA ILE A 67 3.43 -0.89 -6.65
C ILE A 67 2.49 0.09 -7.39
N ASP A 68 1.33 -0.37 -7.86
CA ASP A 68 0.37 0.45 -8.61
C ASP A 68 -0.43 1.42 -7.72
N CYS A 69 -0.25 1.37 -6.38
CA CYS A 69 -0.74 2.40 -5.47
C CYS A 69 0.01 3.74 -5.61
N ILE A 70 1.23 3.69 -6.15
CA ILE A 70 2.06 4.85 -6.45
C ILE A 70 1.58 5.53 -7.74
N ASP A 71 1.72 6.85 -7.81
CA ASP A 71 1.41 7.57 -9.04
C ASP A 71 2.32 7.09 -10.20
N PRO A 72 1.80 6.87 -11.42
CA PRO A 72 2.58 6.42 -12.57
C PRO A 72 3.76 7.32 -12.94
N VAL A 73 3.78 8.58 -12.48
CA VAL A 73 4.97 9.46 -12.61
C VAL A 73 6.19 8.85 -11.90
N PHE A 74 6.00 8.11 -10.81
CA PHE A 74 7.08 7.49 -10.05
C PHE A 74 7.19 5.98 -10.29
N ALA A 75 6.06 5.30 -10.57
CA ALA A 75 6.00 3.85 -10.81
C ALA A 75 5.28 3.51 -12.13
N PRO A 76 5.83 3.88 -13.30
CA PRO A 76 5.18 3.60 -14.59
C PRO A 76 5.14 2.10 -14.95
N GLY A 77 6.03 1.30 -14.37
CA GLY A 77 6.23 -0.11 -14.68
C GLY A 77 5.25 -1.02 -13.96
N THR A 78 3.96 -0.94 -14.29
CA THR A 78 2.91 -1.83 -13.76
C THR A 78 1.85 -2.16 -14.81
N GLY A 79 1.12 -3.26 -14.61
CA GLY A 79 0.03 -3.71 -15.48
C GLY A 79 -1.14 -2.74 -15.53
N THR A 80 -1.47 -2.12 -14.39
CA THR A 80 -2.66 -1.29 -14.17
C THR A 80 -2.29 0.08 -13.60
N PRO A 81 -1.71 1.00 -14.38
CA PRO A 81 -1.38 2.32 -13.86
C PRO A 81 -2.64 3.14 -13.54
N SER A 82 -2.67 3.79 -12.38
CA SER A 82 -3.79 4.62 -11.93
C SER A 82 -3.28 5.95 -11.35
N VAL A 83 -3.69 7.07 -11.96
CA VAL A 83 -3.21 8.42 -11.61
C VAL A 83 -3.77 8.95 -10.29
N GLY A 84 -3.08 9.92 -9.69
CA GLY A 84 -3.48 10.51 -8.41
C GLY A 84 -3.08 9.64 -7.22
N GLY A 85 -1.95 8.92 -7.36
CA GLY A 85 -1.39 8.06 -6.33
C GLY A 85 -0.46 8.75 -5.36
N PHE A 86 0.13 7.94 -4.49
CA PHE A 86 1.21 8.39 -3.62
C PHE A 86 2.41 8.81 -4.46
N THR A 87 3.10 9.84 -4.00
CA THR A 87 4.49 10.07 -4.37
C THR A 87 5.40 9.01 -3.75
N SER A 88 6.59 8.81 -4.31
CA SER A 88 7.59 7.92 -3.71
C SER A 88 7.95 8.33 -2.27
N ALA A 89 7.94 9.62 -1.94
CA ALA A 89 8.21 10.10 -0.58
C ALA A 89 7.09 9.70 0.40
N GLU A 90 5.83 9.90 0.03
CA GLU A 90 4.68 9.55 0.87
C GLU A 90 4.57 8.05 1.11
N ALA A 91 4.92 7.24 0.10
CA ALA A 91 4.97 5.79 0.21
C ALA A 91 5.99 5.31 1.28
N LEU A 92 7.18 5.90 1.28
CA LEU A 92 8.21 5.60 2.28
C LEU A 92 7.80 6.12 3.67
N GLU A 93 7.16 7.30 3.75
CA GLU A 93 6.61 7.83 4.99
C GLU A 93 5.56 6.87 5.59
N LEU A 94 4.65 6.38 4.76
CA LEU A 94 3.62 5.43 5.16
C LEU A 94 4.23 4.14 5.71
N LEU A 95 5.19 3.55 5.01
CA LEU A 95 5.89 2.33 5.46
C LEU A 95 6.58 2.56 6.80
N ARG A 96 7.30 3.66 6.96
CA ARG A 96 7.99 3.99 8.22
C ARG A 96 7.03 4.22 9.39
N GLY A 97 5.81 4.69 9.10
CA GLY A 97 4.74 4.80 10.07
C GLY A 97 4.30 3.46 10.67
N LEU A 98 4.53 2.35 9.96
CA LEU A 98 4.23 1.00 10.44
C LEU A 98 5.26 0.47 11.47
N LYS A 99 6.18 1.30 11.96
CA LYS A 99 7.17 0.88 12.96
C LYS A 99 6.49 0.25 14.19
N GLY A 100 6.94 -0.95 14.57
CA GLY A 100 6.47 -1.66 15.75
C GLY A 100 5.37 -2.68 15.51
N ILE A 101 4.92 -2.86 14.26
CA ILE A 101 4.02 -3.97 13.91
C ILE A 101 4.70 -5.33 14.12
N ASN A 102 3.94 -6.37 14.47
CA ASN A 102 4.41 -7.75 14.50
C ASN A 102 4.41 -8.32 13.07
N LEU A 103 5.38 -7.94 12.23
CA LEU A 103 5.46 -8.38 10.84
C LEU A 103 5.79 -9.89 10.77
N VAL A 104 4.95 -10.68 10.10
CA VAL A 104 5.16 -12.13 9.93
C VAL A 104 5.50 -12.54 8.49
N GLY A 105 5.47 -11.59 7.57
CA GLY A 105 5.80 -11.78 6.16
C GLY A 105 5.36 -10.59 5.32
N ALA A 106 5.94 -10.49 4.12
CA ALA A 106 5.59 -9.45 3.18
C ALA A 106 5.89 -9.85 1.73
N ASP A 107 5.23 -9.16 0.79
CA ASP A 107 5.55 -9.19 -0.64
C ASP A 107 5.49 -7.78 -1.26
N VAL A 108 6.13 -7.63 -2.41
CA VAL A 108 6.00 -6.47 -3.31
C VAL A 108 5.64 -7.00 -4.69
N VAL A 109 4.50 -6.56 -5.22
CA VAL A 109 3.87 -7.14 -6.42
C VAL A 109 3.68 -6.11 -7.53
N GLU A 110 3.24 -6.59 -8.69
CA GLU A 110 2.86 -5.80 -9.88
C GLU A 110 3.96 -4.95 -10.54
N VAL A 111 5.23 -5.18 -10.20
CA VAL A 111 6.35 -4.62 -10.95
C VAL A 111 6.44 -5.27 -12.32
N MET A 112 6.36 -4.46 -13.37
CA MET A 112 6.34 -4.88 -14.77
C MET A 112 7.54 -4.28 -15.54
N PRO A 113 8.68 -5.00 -15.64
CA PRO A 113 9.92 -4.47 -16.22
C PRO A 113 9.79 -3.97 -17.66
N GLU A 114 8.95 -4.60 -18.48
CA GLU A 114 8.72 -4.20 -19.88
C GLU A 114 8.10 -2.81 -20.03
N ARG A 115 7.46 -2.29 -18.97
CA ARG A 115 6.90 -0.94 -18.91
C ARG A 115 7.76 0.03 -18.10
N ASP A 116 8.83 -0.46 -17.47
CA ASP A 116 9.74 0.33 -16.65
C ASP A 116 11.02 0.73 -17.42
N VAL A 117 10.85 1.51 -18.49
CA VAL A 117 11.92 1.82 -19.46
C VAL A 117 13.19 2.38 -18.79
N ALA A 118 13.04 3.17 -17.73
CA ALA A 118 14.14 3.80 -17.00
C ALA A 118 14.59 3.01 -15.75
N GLY A 119 13.91 1.91 -15.39
CA GLY A 119 14.18 1.16 -14.17
C GLY A 119 13.74 1.85 -12.87
N ASN A 120 12.93 2.91 -12.96
CA ASN A 120 12.52 3.71 -11.80
C ASN A 120 11.58 2.92 -10.87
N THR A 121 10.69 2.12 -11.46
CA THR A 121 9.73 1.31 -10.72
C THR A 121 10.44 0.20 -9.97
N ALA A 122 11.39 -0.49 -10.63
CA ALA A 122 12.23 -1.51 -10.02
C ALA A 122 13.10 -0.93 -8.89
N LEU A 123 13.67 0.26 -9.09
CA LEU A 123 14.44 0.95 -8.05
C LEU A 123 13.57 1.32 -6.84
N LEU A 124 12.35 1.81 -7.07
CA LEU A 124 11.41 2.12 -6.00
C LEU A 124 10.98 0.86 -5.25
N ALA A 125 10.64 -0.22 -5.97
CA ALA A 125 10.30 -1.51 -5.37
C ALA A 125 11.44 -2.06 -4.51
N ALA A 126 12.70 -1.95 -4.96
CA ALA A 126 13.86 -2.35 -4.17
C ALA A 126 13.98 -1.55 -2.86
N HIS A 127 13.72 -0.23 -2.89
CA HIS A 127 13.70 0.58 -1.67
C HIS A 127 12.54 0.20 -0.73
N ILE A 128 11.37 -0.10 -1.29
CA ILE A 128 10.22 -0.58 -0.50
C ILE A 128 10.58 -1.89 0.21
N VAL A 129 11.16 -2.86 -0.51
CA VAL A 129 11.64 -4.11 0.11
C VAL A 129 12.63 -3.82 1.24
N PHE A 130 13.55 -2.89 1.05
CA PHE A 130 14.50 -2.52 2.10
C PHE A 130 13.82 -1.90 3.33
N GLU A 131 12.84 -1.00 3.16
CA GLU A 131 12.08 -0.43 4.28
C GLU A 131 11.27 -1.53 5.01
N ILE A 132 10.69 -2.48 4.30
CA ILE A 132 9.98 -3.62 4.88
C ILE A 132 10.93 -4.48 5.71
N MET A 133 12.13 -4.80 5.20
CA MET A 133 13.16 -5.51 5.97
C MET A 133 13.61 -4.71 7.20
N ALA A 134 13.67 -3.38 7.11
CA ALA A 134 14.00 -2.52 8.24
C ALA A 134 12.89 -2.51 9.30
N LEU A 135 11.62 -2.59 8.91
CA LEU A 135 10.49 -2.76 9.83
C LEU A 135 10.61 -4.08 10.61
N ASP A 136 10.92 -5.18 9.92
CA ASP A 136 11.15 -6.50 10.54
C ASP A 136 12.34 -6.47 11.51
N ALA A 137 13.46 -5.87 11.10
CA ALA A 137 14.64 -5.79 11.95
C ALA A 137 14.45 -4.91 13.19
N ALA A 138 13.55 -3.92 13.14
CA ALA A 138 13.29 -2.99 14.24
C ALA A 138 12.31 -3.55 15.30
N THR A 139 11.76 -4.75 15.10
CA THR A 139 10.86 -5.43 16.04
C THR A 139 11.58 -6.50 16.88
N LEU A 140 12.84 -6.82 16.54
CA LEU A 140 13.79 -7.59 17.35
C LEU A 140 14.40 -6.75 18.48
#